data_AF-A0A6C0D4E9-F1
#
_entry.id   AF-A0A6C0D4E9-F1
#
_cell.length_a   1.000
_cell.length_b   1.000
_cell.length_c   1.000
_cell.angle_alpha   90.00
_cell.angle_beta   90.00
_cell.angle_gamma   90.00
#
_symmetry.space_group_name_H-M   'P 1'
#
loop_
_entity.id
_entity.type
_entity.pdbx_description
1 polymer ?
#
loop_
_entity_poly.entity_id
_entity_poly.type
_entity_poly.pdbx_seq_one_letter_code
_entity_poly.pdbx_strand_id
1 'polypeptide(L)'
;MVSYTLDDFISISFLNNHEDILSTDILEIITNLSNNLSTQEPIPAKSSSTESNKMMSRKPKSSKSTIDTTWEKCKVFKTTTIEKKEGVEKNMNDIRICLNKLSESNYETTRTDIYAILKELSDDPLLKVAEMLFDIASTNQYFSELYAILYKELTTEFPIFQTILTDMLQSRYIDQLSQIVFVDMESNFDLYCANQKLNDKRKALSAFLVNLLKTDLCDTNQIFAILNNIIDRVTSRIDIPDKLHEVEELTENIFIIITRITEEAGYELKEKEQENAEYEKKEKKKNKNKTDESSKIKHREISGAIKSVLESCKYNRTVLFRTSEWQNIVEKLQTSSKYVAKEHVSISSRVVFRYKDIMDNIKKNGGLS
;
A
#
# COMPACT_ATOMS: atom_id res chain seq x y z
N MET A 1 -27.96 -11.69 -28.74
CA MET A 1 -27.46 -10.47 -28.06
C MET A 1 -27.98 -9.31 -28.89
N VAL A 2 -28.92 -8.52 -28.37
CA VAL A 2 -29.48 -7.39 -29.12
C VAL A 2 -28.48 -6.24 -29.01
N SER A 3 -27.88 -5.85 -30.13
CA SER A 3 -26.93 -4.74 -30.19
C SER A 3 -27.66 -3.50 -30.71
N TYR A 4 -27.70 -2.45 -29.89
CA TYR A 4 -28.22 -1.15 -30.28
C TYR A 4 -27.17 -0.38 -31.09
N THR A 5 -27.63 0.31 -32.11
CA THR A 5 -26.84 1.17 -33.00
C THR A 5 -26.90 2.62 -32.54
N LEU A 6 -25.99 3.44 -33.06
CA LEU A 6 -25.97 4.88 -32.76
C LEU A 6 -27.27 5.57 -33.19
N ASP A 7 -27.89 5.10 -34.28
CA ASP A 7 -29.17 5.59 -34.77
C ASP A 7 -30.33 5.23 -33.83
N ASP A 8 -30.27 4.10 -33.13
CA ASP A 8 -31.26 3.77 -32.09
C ASP A 8 -31.21 4.79 -30.94
N PHE A 9 -30.02 5.27 -30.61
CA PHE A 9 -29.81 6.27 -29.55
C PHE A 9 -30.32 7.65 -29.96
N ILE A 10 -30.03 8.06 -31.20
CA ILE A 10 -30.53 9.31 -31.79
C ILE A 10 -32.06 9.27 -31.89
N SER A 11 -32.62 8.11 -32.24
CA SER A 11 -34.07 7.92 -32.31
C SER A 11 -34.74 8.14 -30.94
N ILE A 12 -34.18 7.58 -29.86
CA ILE A 12 -34.73 7.76 -28.50
C ILE A 12 -34.54 9.21 -28.01
N SER A 13 -33.38 9.80 -28.29
CA SER A 13 -33.01 11.16 -27.85
C SER A 13 -33.84 12.28 -28.49
N PHE A 14 -34.36 12.08 -29.71
CA PHE A 14 -34.92 13.18 -30.51
C PHE A 14 -36.33 12.93 -31.07
N LEU A 15 -36.91 11.72 -31.01
CA LEU A 15 -38.30 11.47 -31.45
C LEU A 15 -39.34 11.75 -30.37
N ASN A 16 -38.97 11.67 -29.09
CA ASN A 16 -39.87 12.00 -28.00
C ASN A 16 -39.57 13.41 -27.53
N ASN A 17 -40.36 14.37 -28.00
CA ASN A 17 -40.56 15.68 -27.34
C ASN A 17 -41.21 15.54 -25.94
N HIS A 18 -40.93 14.43 -25.24
CA HIS A 18 -41.14 14.34 -23.82
C HIS A 18 -39.98 15.08 -23.18
N GLU A 19 -40.24 16.29 -22.71
CA GLU A 19 -39.54 16.77 -21.54
C GLU A 19 -39.71 15.65 -20.50
N ASP A 20 -38.63 14.92 -20.19
CA ASP A 20 -38.59 13.97 -19.08
C ASP A 20 -38.68 14.77 -17.78
N ILE A 21 -39.85 15.36 -17.54
CA ILE A 21 -40.19 16.05 -16.32
C ILE A 21 -40.46 14.94 -15.30
N LEU A 22 -39.65 14.91 -14.25
CA LEU A 22 -39.96 14.10 -13.08
C LEU A 22 -41.38 14.42 -12.61
N SER A 23 -42.18 13.37 -12.37
CA SER A 23 -43.53 13.52 -11.84
C SER A 23 -43.53 14.47 -10.64
N THR A 24 -44.59 15.28 -10.53
CA THR A 24 -44.79 16.26 -9.46
C THR A 24 -44.60 15.65 -8.06
N ASP A 25 -44.96 14.38 -7.89
CA ASP A 25 -44.81 13.65 -6.64
C ASP A 25 -43.34 13.43 -6.26
N ILE A 26 -42.47 13.17 -7.25
CA ILE A 26 -41.03 12.99 -7.01
C ILE A 26 -40.38 14.32 -6.66
N LEU A 27 -40.79 15.40 -7.34
CA LEU A 27 -40.31 16.75 -7.03
C LEU A 27 -40.71 17.18 -5.61
N GLU A 28 -41.90 16.80 -5.15
CA GLU A 28 -42.36 17.07 -3.79
C GLU A 28 -41.55 16.29 -2.74
N ILE A 29 -41.25 15.01 -3.00
CA ILE A 29 -40.36 14.21 -2.16
C ILE A 29 -38.96 14.83 -2.07
N ILE A 30 -38.38 15.26 -3.20
CA ILE A 30 -37.06 15.91 -3.24
C ILE A 30 -37.08 17.22 -2.43
N THR A 31 -38.13 18.01 -2.57
CA THR A 31 -38.28 19.30 -1.86
C THR A 31 -38.40 19.08 -0.35
N ASN A 32 -39.17 18.08 0.08
CA ASN A 32 -39.29 17.71 1.48
C ASN A 32 -37.98 17.16 2.06
N LEU A 33 -37.23 16.36 1.30
CA LEU A 33 -35.91 15.88 1.74
C LEU A 33 -34.92 17.04 1.89
N SER A 34 -34.90 17.98 0.94
CA SER A 34 -34.05 19.17 0.99
C SER A 34 -34.34 20.05 2.22
N ASN A 35 -35.62 20.26 2.52
CA ASN A 35 -36.03 21.03 3.70
C ASN A 35 -35.66 20.35 5.02
N ASN A 36 -35.72 19.01 5.08
CA ASN A 36 -35.30 18.25 6.27
C ASN A 36 -33.78 18.25 6.48
N LEU A 37 -32.99 18.49 5.44
CA LEU A 37 -31.52 18.43 5.49
C LEU A 37 -30.84 19.76 5.90
N SER A 38 -31.60 20.85 6.14
CA SER A 38 -31.09 22.13 6.68
C SER A 38 -29.75 22.61 6.12
N THR A 39 -29.52 22.50 4.81
CA THR A 39 -28.41 23.22 4.15
C THR A 39 -28.93 24.58 3.68
N GLN A 40 -29.00 25.55 4.58
CA GLN A 40 -29.12 26.95 4.18
C GLN A 40 -27.73 27.53 3.89
N GLU A 41 -27.47 27.86 2.63
CA GLU A 41 -26.39 28.76 2.26
C GLU A 41 -26.70 30.19 2.76
N PRO A 42 -25.72 30.95 3.28
CA PRO A 42 -26.00 32.29 3.81
C PRO A 42 -26.15 33.32 2.68
N ILE A 43 -27.26 34.07 2.69
CA ILE A 43 -27.51 35.23 1.82
C ILE A 43 -26.72 36.45 2.36
N PRO A 44 -26.03 37.25 1.52
CA PRO A 44 -25.36 38.46 1.96
C PRO A 44 -26.34 39.62 2.21
N ALA A 45 -26.09 40.34 3.31
CA ALA A 45 -26.88 41.46 3.80
C ALA A 45 -26.89 42.69 2.86
N LYS A 46 -28.07 43.31 2.70
CA LYS A 46 -28.24 44.65 2.11
C LYS A 46 -28.17 45.71 3.20
N SER A 47 -27.39 46.78 2.96
CA SER A 47 -27.55 48.06 3.65
C SER A 47 -27.68 49.22 2.65
N SER A 48 -28.75 49.97 2.89
CA SER A 48 -29.27 51.23 2.34
C SER A 48 -28.29 52.38 2.05
N SER A 49 -28.59 53.17 1.00
CA SER A 49 -28.90 54.62 1.12
C SER A 49 -29.33 55.29 -0.20
N THR A 50 -30.60 55.75 -0.21
CA THR A 50 -31.14 57.08 -0.59
C THR A 50 -30.89 57.76 -1.96
N GLU A 51 -32.00 57.89 -2.71
CA GLU A 51 -32.51 58.94 -3.64
C GLU A 51 -31.61 60.02 -4.28
N SER A 52 -31.71 60.19 -5.61
CA SER A 52 -32.52 61.26 -6.24
C SER A 52 -32.39 61.34 -7.79
N ASN A 53 -33.44 61.90 -8.39
CA ASN A 53 -33.87 61.85 -9.80
C ASN A 53 -32.95 62.48 -10.88
N LYS A 54 -32.94 61.89 -12.10
CA LYS A 54 -33.13 62.64 -13.38
C LYS A 54 -33.43 61.75 -14.61
N MET A 55 -34.68 61.91 -15.09
CA MET A 55 -35.25 61.89 -16.45
C MET A 55 -34.61 61.10 -17.63
N MET A 56 -35.42 60.15 -18.11
CA MET A 56 -35.74 59.71 -19.49
C MET A 56 -34.76 60.00 -20.66
N SER A 57 -34.26 58.91 -21.27
CA SER A 57 -34.42 58.71 -22.71
C SER A 57 -34.73 57.24 -23.04
N ARG A 58 -35.64 57.05 -24.00
CA ARG A 58 -36.31 55.79 -24.35
C ARG A 58 -35.39 54.84 -25.15
N LYS A 59 -35.30 53.57 -24.76
CA LYS A 59 -34.96 52.45 -25.64
C LYS A 59 -35.82 51.21 -25.33
N PRO A 60 -36.11 50.36 -26.32
CA PRO A 60 -37.31 49.51 -26.34
C PRO A 60 -37.17 48.24 -25.49
N LYS A 61 -38.30 47.82 -24.92
CA LYS A 61 -38.48 46.52 -24.26
C LYS A 61 -38.40 45.38 -25.26
N SER A 62 -37.56 44.39 -24.99
CA SER A 62 -37.93 42.99 -25.18
C SER A 62 -37.12 42.12 -24.21
N SER A 63 -37.87 41.36 -23.43
CA SER A 63 -37.48 40.49 -22.33
C SER A 63 -36.72 39.24 -22.79
N LYS A 64 -35.58 38.97 -22.16
CA LYS A 64 -35.25 37.63 -21.65
C LYS A 64 -34.16 37.78 -20.59
N SER A 65 -34.50 37.33 -19.39
CA SER A 65 -33.61 37.25 -18.23
C SER A 65 -32.33 36.52 -18.62
N THR A 66 -31.20 37.20 -18.45
CA THR A 66 -29.87 36.63 -18.50
C THR A 66 -29.79 35.56 -17.42
N ILE A 67 -29.96 34.30 -17.81
CA ILE A 67 -29.40 33.19 -17.04
C ILE A 67 -27.89 33.43 -17.04
N ASP A 68 -27.33 33.42 -15.85
CA ASP A 68 -25.92 33.60 -15.59
C ASP A 68 -25.15 32.46 -16.26
N THR A 69 -24.71 32.68 -17.50
CA THR A 69 -23.76 31.83 -18.23
C THR A 69 -22.34 32.03 -17.68
N THR A 70 -22.18 31.98 -16.35
CA THR A 70 -20.85 31.78 -15.73
C THR A 70 -20.30 30.38 -15.97
N TRP A 71 -21.12 29.48 -16.55
CA TRP A 71 -20.74 28.11 -16.92
C TRP A 71 -20.25 27.96 -18.37
N GLU A 72 -20.37 28.98 -19.23
CA GLU A 72 -19.80 28.98 -20.60
C GLU A 72 -18.37 29.52 -20.67
N LYS A 73 -17.70 29.71 -19.53
CA LYS A 73 -16.24 29.65 -19.51
C LYS A 73 -15.85 28.17 -19.44
N CYS A 74 -16.00 27.47 -20.55
CA CYS A 74 -15.23 26.26 -20.83
C CYS A 74 -13.81 26.52 -20.31
N LYS A 75 -13.40 25.81 -19.26
CA LYS A 75 -12.03 25.87 -18.76
C LYS A 75 -11.16 25.64 -19.98
N VAL A 76 -10.47 26.68 -20.43
CA VAL A 76 -9.45 26.56 -21.48
C VAL A 76 -8.60 25.40 -21.01
N PHE A 77 -8.60 24.30 -21.78
CA PHE A 77 -7.80 23.13 -21.46
C PHE A 77 -6.39 23.65 -21.27
N LYS A 78 -5.93 23.73 -20.02
CA LYS A 78 -4.54 24.03 -19.73
C LYS A 78 -3.83 22.79 -20.21
N THR A 79 -3.35 22.82 -21.46
CA THR A 79 -2.41 21.84 -21.97
C THR A 79 -1.38 21.68 -20.88
N THR A 80 -1.36 20.51 -20.25
CA THR A 80 -0.35 20.17 -19.27
C THR A 80 0.97 20.31 -20.02
N THR A 81 1.70 21.39 -19.74
CA THR A 81 3.08 21.51 -20.19
C THR A 81 3.77 20.33 -19.56
N ILE A 82 4.02 19.29 -20.34
CA ILE A 82 4.88 18.19 -19.97
C ILE A 82 6.25 18.84 -19.82
N GLU A 83 6.59 19.24 -18.59
CA GLU A 83 7.95 19.59 -18.25
C GLU A 83 8.78 18.37 -18.65
N LYS A 84 9.61 18.53 -19.67
CA LYS A 84 10.60 17.53 -20.02
C LYS A 84 11.50 17.42 -18.80
N LYS A 85 11.24 16.44 -17.94
CA LYS A 85 12.19 16.03 -16.91
C LYS A 85 13.43 15.58 -17.67
N GLU A 86 14.44 16.43 -17.73
CA GLU A 86 15.71 16.15 -18.40
C GLU A 86 16.76 15.74 -17.36
N GLY A 87 17.66 14.84 -17.74
CA GLY A 87 18.70 14.31 -16.84
C GLY A 87 18.17 13.33 -15.80
N VAL A 88 18.64 13.45 -14.55
CA VAL A 88 18.42 12.49 -13.46
C VAL A 88 16.94 12.24 -13.17
N GLU A 89 16.10 13.27 -13.25
CA GLU A 89 14.66 13.16 -13.01
C GLU A 89 13.94 12.28 -14.04
N LYS A 90 14.44 12.24 -15.28
CA LYS A 90 13.97 11.31 -16.30
C LYS A 90 14.26 9.88 -15.88
N ASN A 91 15.51 9.61 -15.50
CA ASN A 91 15.97 8.29 -15.10
C ASN A 91 15.21 7.80 -13.88
N MET A 92 14.95 8.67 -12.90
CA MET A 92 14.10 8.34 -11.75
C MET A 92 12.67 7.98 -12.17
N ASN A 93 12.09 8.71 -13.13
CA ASN A 93 10.76 8.42 -13.64
C ASN A 93 10.70 7.10 -14.43
N ASP A 94 11.71 6.84 -15.25
CA ASP A 94 11.81 5.62 -16.05
C ASP A 94 11.98 4.39 -15.13
N ILE A 95 12.82 4.48 -14.09
CA ILE A 95 12.93 3.45 -13.06
C ILE A 95 11.60 3.23 -12.34
N ARG A 96 10.86 4.29 -11.97
CA ARG A 96 9.51 4.14 -11.38
C ARG A 96 8.56 3.37 -12.30
N ILE A 97 8.60 3.67 -13.60
CA ILE A 97 7.78 2.97 -14.60
C ILE A 97 8.18 1.49 -14.67
N CYS A 98 9.47 1.18 -14.69
CA CYS A 98 9.97 -0.20 -14.65
C CYS A 98 9.50 -0.93 -13.39
N LEU A 99 9.71 -0.36 -12.21
CA LEU A 99 9.32 -0.98 -10.93
C LEU A 99 7.81 -1.21 -10.80
N ASN A 100 6.98 -0.33 -11.36
CA ASN A 100 5.52 -0.50 -11.38
C ASN A 100 5.05 -1.55 -12.38
N LYS A 101 5.82 -1.79 -13.45
CA LYS A 101 5.54 -2.85 -14.43
C LYS A 101 6.14 -4.19 -14.03
N LEU A 102 7.03 -4.22 -13.04
CA LEU A 102 7.76 -5.41 -12.64
C LEU A 102 6.81 -6.53 -12.19
N SER A 103 6.95 -7.68 -12.84
CA SER A 103 6.22 -8.91 -12.57
C SER A 103 7.11 -10.11 -12.88
N GLU A 104 6.73 -11.31 -12.46
CA GLU A 104 7.52 -12.52 -12.76
C GLU A 104 7.70 -12.75 -14.26
N SER A 105 6.66 -12.54 -15.06
CA SER A 105 6.66 -12.85 -16.48
C SER A 105 7.48 -11.89 -17.32
N ASN A 106 7.68 -10.65 -16.85
CA ASN A 106 8.47 -9.62 -17.54
C ASN A 106 9.72 -9.24 -16.75
N TYR A 107 10.13 -10.09 -15.82
CA TYR A 107 11.24 -9.82 -14.91
C TYR A 107 12.53 -9.52 -15.67
N GLU A 108 12.94 -10.40 -16.60
CA GLU A 108 14.21 -10.25 -17.34
C GLU A 108 14.28 -8.94 -18.11
N THR A 109 13.23 -8.62 -18.87
CA THR A 109 13.18 -7.41 -19.68
C THR A 109 13.23 -6.18 -18.78
N THR A 110 12.39 -6.13 -17.75
CA THR A 110 12.31 -5.00 -16.83
C THR A 110 13.63 -4.81 -16.07
N ARG A 111 14.26 -5.91 -15.62
CA ARG A 111 15.57 -5.90 -14.97
C ARG A 111 16.65 -5.35 -15.90
N THR A 112 16.67 -5.80 -17.16
CA THR A 112 17.64 -5.35 -18.15
C THR A 112 17.50 -3.85 -18.42
N ASP A 113 16.27 -3.35 -18.53
CA ASP A 113 15.99 -1.92 -18.68
C ASP A 113 16.51 -1.11 -17.48
N ILE A 114 16.26 -1.59 -16.25
CA ILE A 114 16.79 -0.98 -15.02
C ILE A 114 18.32 -0.92 -15.06
N TYR A 115 18.99 -2.01 -15.47
CA TYR A 115 20.44 -2.06 -15.51
C TYR A 115 21.02 -1.10 -16.55
N ALA A 116 20.39 -0.99 -17.71
CA ALA A 116 20.79 -0.05 -18.74
C ALA A 116 20.74 1.38 -18.21
N ILE A 117 19.64 1.76 -17.55
CA ILE A 117 19.49 3.10 -16.94
C ILE A 117 20.57 3.34 -15.89
N LEU A 118 20.80 2.38 -14.98
CA LEU A 118 21.76 2.56 -13.88
C LEU A 118 23.22 2.63 -14.35
N LYS A 119 23.60 1.90 -15.41
CA LYS A 119 24.97 1.92 -15.97
C LYS A 119 25.33 3.25 -16.65
N GLU A 120 24.34 4.02 -17.09
CA GLU A 120 24.54 5.33 -17.71
C GLU A 120 24.67 6.49 -16.71
N LEU A 121 24.42 6.24 -15.42
CA LEU A 121 24.47 7.26 -14.38
C LEU A 121 25.88 7.45 -13.83
N SER A 122 26.25 8.70 -13.55
CA SER A 122 27.40 9.01 -12.70
C SER A 122 27.08 8.80 -11.21
N ASP A 123 28.09 8.82 -10.35
CA ASP A 123 27.99 8.44 -8.94
C ASP A 123 26.90 9.20 -8.14
N ASP A 124 26.85 10.53 -8.23
CA ASP A 124 25.86 11.33 -7.46
C ASP A 124 24.39 11.09 -7.93
N PRO A 125 24.08 11.11 -9.24
CA PRO A 125 22.78 10.67 -9.75
C PRO A 125 22.44 9.23 -9.39
N LEU A 126 23.42 8.33 -9.47
CA LEU A 126 23.23 6.91 -9.18
C LEU A 126 22.79 6.71 -7.74
N LEU A 127 23.43 7.38 -6.78
CA LEU A 127 23.04 7.34 -5.37
C LEU A 127 21.58 7.79 -5.19
N LYS A 128 21.17 8.92 -5.79
CA LYS A 128 19.79 9.41 -5.69
C LYS A 128 18.76 8.44 -6.28
N VAL A 129 19.07 7.84 -7.43
CA VAL A 129 18.20 6.85 -8.08
C VAL A 129 18.15 5.57 -7.26
N ALA A 130 19.27 5.12 -6.70
CA ALA A 130 19.35 3.92 -5.87
C ALA A 130 18.57 4.07 -4.56
N GLU A 131 18.64 5.22 -3.89
CA GLU A 131 17.84 5.56 -2.71
C GLU A 131 16.34 5.51 -3.02
N MET A 132 15.93 6.15 -4.13
CA MET A 132 14.54 6.15 -4.57
C MET A 132 14.05 4.74 -4.93
N LEU A 133 14.89 3.91 -5.56
CA LEU A 133 14.58 2.52 -5.85
C LEU A 133 14.37 1.73 -4.56
N PHE A 134 15.26 1.89 -3.58
CA PHE A 134 15.13 1.25 -2.27
C PHE A 134 13.85 1.67 -1.55
N ASP A 135 13.52 2.96 -1.54
CA ASP A 135 12.29 3.47 -0.91
C ASP A 135 11.03 2.87 -1.54
N ILE A 136 11.00 2.71 -2.87
CA ILE A 136 9.87 2.07 -3.57
C ILE A 136 9.79 0.58 -3.24
N ALA A 137 10.92 -0.12 -3.31
CA ALA A 137 11.02 -1.55 -3.03
C ALA A 137 10.56 -1.88 -1.61
N SER A 138 10.99 -1.07 -0.63
CA SER A 138 10.70 -1.27 0.79
C SER A 138 9.31 -0.82 1.24
N THR A 139 8.67 0.11 0.52
CA THR A 139 7.32 0.59 0.87
C THR A 139 6.21 -0.28 0.26
N ASN A 140 6.51 -1.09 -0.76
CA ASN A 140 5.50 -1.84 -1.47
C ASN A 140 5.30 -3.26 -0.89
N GLN A 141 4.24 -3.42 -0.10
CA GLN A 141 3.93 -4.68 0.58
C GLN A 141 3.68 -5.86 -0.37
N TYR A 142 3.07 -5.63 -1.54
CA TYR A 142 2.55 -6.70 -2.41
C TYR A 142 3.60 -7.39 -3.27
N PHE A 143 4.63 -6.65 -3.70
CA PHE A 143 5.70 -7.16 -4.56
C PHE A 143 7.05 -7.24 -3.84
N SER A 144 7.03 -7.18 -2.50
CA SER A 144 8.22 -7.13 -1.65
C SER A 144 9.19 -8.29 -1.88
N GLU A 145 8.72 -9.49 -2.26
CA GLU A 145 9.57 -10.64 -2.62
C GLU A 145 10.32 -10.41 -3.95
N LEU A 146 9.60 -9.96 -4.99
CA LEU A 146 10.18 -9.72 -6.31
C LEU A 146 11.20 -8.57 -6.26
N TYR A 147 10.90 -7.54 -5.46
CA TYR A 147 11.85 -6.47 -5.22
C TYR A 147 13.08 -6.94 -4.46
N ALA A 148 12.97 -7.86 -3.50
CA ALA A 148 14.13 -8.40 -2.79
C ALA A 148 15.06 -9.21 -3.72
N ILE A 149 14.49 -9.95 -4.68
CA ILE A 149 15.25 -10.68 -5.71
C ILE A 149 15.99 -9.68 -6.60
N LEU A 150 15.30 -8.67 -7.12
CA LEU A 150 15.92 -7.61 -7.93
C LEU A 150 17.03 -6.91 -7.16
N TYR A 151 16.78 -6.59 -5.89
CA TYR A 151 17.76 -5.93 -5.04
C TYR A 151 19.02 -6.76 -4.84
N LYS A 152 18.90 -8.09 -4.74
CA LYS A 152 20.05 -9.00 -4.64
C LYS A 152 20.95 -8.89 -5.85
N GLU A 153 20.37 -8.93 -7.04
CA GLU A 153 21.17 -8.80 -8.24
C GLU A 153 21.76 -7.38 -8.38
N LEU A 154 21.01 -6.33 -7.98
CA LEU A 154 21.51 -4.96 -7.97
C LEU A 154 22.72 -4.77 -7.03
N THR A 155 22.70 -5.33 -5.82
CA THR A 155 23.84 -5.24 -4.89
C THR A 155 25.10 -5.94 -5.40
N THR A 156 24.92 -6.97 -6.25
CA THR A 156 26.05 -7.69 -6.86
C THR A 156 26.71 -6.87 -7.95
N GLU A 157 25.91 -6.13 -8.74
CA GLU A 157 26.39 -5.33 -9.87
C GLU A 157 26.84 -3.91 -9.46
N PHE A 158 26.18 -3.31 -8.45
CA PHE A 158 26.35 -1.91 -8.07
C PHE A 158 26.58 -1.79 -6.55
N PRO A 159 27.83 -1.53 -6.09
CA PRO A 159 28.19 -1.48 -4.67
C PRO A 159 27.38 -0.49 -3.82
N ILE A 160 26.86 0.58 -4.43
CA ILE A 160 26.08 1.61 -3.73
C ILE A 160 24.83 1.04 -3.06
N PHE A 161 24.20 0.01 -3.63
CA PHE A 161 23.03 -0.63 -3.05
C PHE A 161 23.37 -1.38 -1.76
N GLN A 162 24.58 -1.94 -1.66
CA GLN A 162 25.05 -2.57 -0.41
C GLN A 162 25.25 -1.51 0.68
N THR A 163 25.76 -0.34 0.33
CA THR A 163 25.92 0.79 1.27
C THR A 163 24.56 1.25 1.79
N ILE A 164 23.58 1.47 0.90
CA ILE A 164 22.21 1.87 1.28
C ILE A 164 21.56 0.81 2.18
N LEU A 165 21.68 -0.46 1.82
CA LEU A 165 21.15 -1.56 2.64
C LEU A 165 21.77 -1.60 4.04
N THR A 166 23.09 -1.41 4.13
CA THR A 166 23.81 -1.43 5.40
C THR A 166 23.36 -0.29 6.31
N ASP A 167 23.27 0.93 5.77
CA ASP A 167 22.73 2.09 6.51
C ASP A 167 21.28 1.84 6.95
N MET A 168 20.45 1.31 6.05
CA MET A 168 19.05 0.98 6.36
C MET A 168 18.89 0.01 7.53
N LEU A 169 19.71 -1.05 7.58
CA LEU A 169 19.68 -2.06 8.64
C LEU A 169 20.23 -1.55 9.98
N GLN A 170 21.27 -0.71 9.94
CA GLN A 170 21.98 -0.27 11.15
C GLN A 170 21.39 0.98 11.79
N SER A 171 20.86 1.93 11.01
CA SER A 171 20.42 3.23 11.50
C SER A 171 18.94 3.49 11.18
N ARG A 172 18.59 3.66 9.89
CA ARG A 172 17.33 4.28 9.45
C ARG A 172 16.09 3.53 9.96
N TYR A 173 16.11 2.21 9.96
CA TYR A 173 14.96 1.44 10.46
C TYR A 173 14.75 1.61 11.97
N ILE A 174 15.82 1.55 12.76
CA ILE A 174 15.77 1.73 14.22
C ILE A 174 15.35 3.16 14.59
N ASP A 175 15.80 4.15 13.81
CA ASP A 175 15.40 5.55 14.00
C ASP A 175 13.91 5.75 13.72
N GLN A 176 13.37 5.13 12.66
CA GLN A 176 11.94 5.18 12.34
C GLN A 176 11.04 4.60 13.44
N LEU A 177 11.52 3.59 14.16
CA LEU A 177 10.83 3.00 15.31
C LEU A 177 10.85 3.93 16.53
N SER A 178 11.82 4.83 16.63
CA SER A 178 11.91 5.84 17.69
C SER A 178 10.98 7.03 17.48
N GLN A 179 10.53 7.25 16.24
CA GLN A 179 9.64 8.35 15.84
C GLN A 179 8.14 7.94 15.85
N ILE A 180 7.80 6.81 16.47
CA ILE A 180 6.39 6.38 16.58
C ILE A 180 5.69 7.31 17.58
N VAL A 181 4.67 8.00 17.09
CA VAL A 181 3.84 8.91 17.89
C VAL A 181 2.38 8.56 17.74
N PHE A 182 1.60 8.88 18.77
CA PHE A 182 0.15 8.87 18.68
C PHE A 182 -0.32 10.24 18.19
N VAL A 183 -1.22 10.23 17.21
CA VAL A 183 -1.90 11.43 16.73
C VAL A 183 -3.38 11.10 16.76
N ASP A 184 -4.18 11.96 17.38
CA ASP A 184 -5.61 11.77 17.42
C ASP A 184 -6.28 12.36 16.17
N MET A 185 -7.24 11.64 15.60
CA MET A 185 -7.92 12.01 14.36
C MET A 185 -8.73 13.31 14.51
N GLU A 186 -9.34 13.51 15.68
CA GLU A 186 -10.14 14.71 15.95
C GLU A 186 -9.24 15.94 16.16
N SER A 187 -8.06 15.73 16.77
CA SER A 187 -7.09 16.79 17.01
C SER A 187 -6.44 17.36 15.75
N ASN A 188 -5.97 16.49 14.84
CA ASN A 188 -5.29 16.90 13.62
C ASN A 188 -5.36 15.78 12.56
N PHE A 189 -6.37 15.86 11.70
CA PHE A 189 -6.63 14.88 10.66
C PHE A 189 -5.45 14.70 9.68
N ASP A 190 -4.83 15.79 9.24
CA ASP A 190 -3.74 15.74 8.27
C ASP A 190 -2.51 15.03 8.86
N LEU A 191 -2.18 15.36 10.12
CA LEU A 191 -1.08 14.73 10.83
C LEU A 191 -1.39 13.25 11.14
N TYR A 192 -2.63 12.92 11.45
CA TYR A 192 -3.08 11.53 11.62
C TYR A 192 -2.87 10.73 10.33
N CYS A 193 -3.32 11.25 9.18
CA CYS A 193 -3.11 10.63 7.88
C CYS A 193 -1.62 10.46 7.53
N ALA A 194 -0.78 11.47 7.84
CA ALA A 194 0.66 11.38 7.62
C ALA A 194 1.31 10.30 8.53
N ASN A 195 0.92 10.24 9.80
CA ASN A 195 1.41 9.25 10.75
C ASN A 195 1.01 7.83 10.35
N GLN A 196 -0.23 7.64 9.88
CA GLN A 196 -0.69 6.34 9.39
C GLN A 196 0.13 5.87 8.19
N LYS A 197 0.45 6.75 7.24
CA LYS A 197 1.35 6.41 6.13
C LYS A 197 2.74 5.99 6.61
N LEU A 198 3.25 6.59 7.68
CA LEU A 198 4.53 6.18 8.28
C LEU A 198 4.43 4.82 8.97
N ASN A 199 3.31 4.53 9.66
CA ASN A 199 3.03 3.20 10.22
C ASN A 199 3.01 2.13 9.13
N ASP A 200 2.30 2.39 8.02
CA ASP A 200 2.20 1.45 6.90
C ASP A 200 3.56 1.23 6.23
N LYS A 201 4.36 2.31 6.07
CA LYS A 201 5.75 2.20 5.59
C LYS A 201 6.63 1.33 6.49
N ARG A 202 6.54 1.50 7.82
CA ARG A 202 7.28 0.66 8.78
C ARG A 202 6.89 -0.81 8.64
N LYS A 203 5.59 -1.10 8.53
CA LYS A 203 5.06 -2.46 8.36
C LYS A 203 5.52 -3.09 7.04
N ALA A 204 5.51 -2.33 5.95
CA ALA A 204 6.02 -2.78 4.65
C ALA A 204 7.53 -3.06 4.70
N LEU A 205 8.30 -2.16 5.31
CA LEU A 205 9.75 -2.32 5.46
C LEU A 205 10.08 -3.52 6.36
N SER A 206 9.36 -3.74 7.46
CA SER A 206 9.49 -4.94 8.31
C SER A 206 9.32 -6.24 7.51
N ALA A 207 8.32 -6.29 6.63
CA ALA A 207 8.13 -7.44 5.74
C ALA A 207 9.26 -7.55 4.71
N PHE A 208 9.69 -6.42 4.13
CA PHE A 208 10.78 -6.37 3.16
C PHE A 208 12.11 -6.87 3.75
N LEU A 209 12.45 -6.49 4.98
CA LEU A 209 13.66 -6.96 5.67
C LEU A 209 13.72 -8.49 5.78
N VAL A 210 12.58 -9.14 6.03
CA VAL A 210 12.53 -10.61 6.06
C VAL A 210 12.68 -11.22 4.67
N ASN A 211 12.18 -10.56 3.63
CA ASN A 211 12.43 -11.00 2.26
C ASN A 211 13.91 -10.85 1.87
N LEU A 212 14.59 -9.82 2.35
CA LEU A 212 16.04 -9.66 2.18
C LEU A 212 16.83 -10.75 2.93
N LEU A 213 16.37 -11.17 4.11
CA LEU A 213 16.92 -12.34 4.82
C LEU A 213 16.75 -13.61 3.97
N LYS A 214 15.56 -13.83 3.40
CA LYS A 214 15.27 -14.98 2.54
C LYS A 214 16.08 -15.00 1.24
N THR A 215 16.58 -13.85 0.79
CA THR A 215 17.50 -13.76 -0.36
C THR A 215 18.97 -13.81 0.04
N ASP A 216 19.32 -14.00 1.32
CA ASP A 216 20.68 -13.92 1.88
C ASP A 216 21.36 -12.54 1.75
N LEU A 217 20.59 -11.47 1.52
CA LEU A 217 21.12 -10.11 1.55
C LEU A 217 21.36 -9.58 2.96
N CYS A 218 20.65 -10.14 3.93
CA CYS A 218 20.73 -9.79 5.34
C CYS A 218 21.06 -11.06 6.12
N ASP A 219 21.96 -10.96 7.09
CA ASP A 219 22.28 -12.07 7.97
C ASP A 219 21.20 -12.27 9.04
N THR A 220 21.05 -13.51 9.48
CA THR A 220 20.12 -13.89 10.54
C THR A 220 20.37 -13.09 11.83
N ASN A 221 21.65 -12.86 12.17
CA ASN A 221 22.00 -12.08 13.35
C ASN A 221 21.54 -10.62 13.28
N GLN A 222 21.56 -10.01 12.08
CA GLN A 222 21.10 -8.63 11.91
C GLN A 222 19.60 -8.52 12.14
N ILE A 223 18.81 -9.45 11.60
CA ILE A 223 17.36 -9.49 11.84
C ILE A 223 17.04 -9.77 13.30
N PHE A 224 17.76 -10.67 13.96
CA PHE A 224 17.58 -10.91 15.40
C PHE A 224 18.00 -9.73 16.26
N ALA A 225 19.04 -8.98 15.90
CA ALA A 225 19.42 -7.75 16.59
C ALA A 225 18.30 -6.69 16.49
N ILE A 226 17.74 -6.51 15.29
CA ILE A 226 16.59 -5.63 15.06
C ILE A 226 15.39 -6.08 15.89
N LEU A 227 15.06 -7.37 15.85
CA LEU A 227 13.90 -7.91 16.57
C LEU A 227 14.05 -7.78 18.09
N ASN A 228 15.23 -8.07 18.64
CA ASN A 228 15.54 -7.83 20.04
C ASN A 228 15.38 -6.35 20.39
N ASN A 229 15.87 -5.44 19.56
CA ASN A 229 15.71 -4.00 19.80
C ASN A 229 14.22 -3.60 19.91
N ILE A 230 13.37 -4.13 19.04
CA ILE A 230 11.93 -3.87 19.09
C ILE A 230 11.30 -4.47 20.37
N ILE A 231 11.63 -5.72 20.71
CA ILE A 231 11.12 -6.39 21.92
C ILE A 231 11.54 -5.64 23.19
N ASP A 232 12.79 -5.21 23.28
CA ASP A 232 13.33 -4.48 24.43
C ASP A 232 12.66 -3.09 24.54
N ARG A 233 12.36 -2.43 23.42
CA ARG A 233 11.57 -1.18 23.38
C ARG A 233 10.14 -1.37 23.83
N VAL A 234 9.46 -2.46 23.44
CA VAL A 234 8.13 -2.77 23.98
C VAL A 234 8.25 -2.93 25.48
N THR A 235 9.12 -3.84 25.94
CA THR A 235 9.26 -4.21 27.35
C THR A 235 9.61 -3.02 28.24
N SER A 236 10.41 -2.07 27.77
CA SER A 236 10.74 -0.87 28.54
C SER A 236 9.61 0.18 28.60
N ARG A 237 8.56 0.04 27.79
CA ARG A 237 7.48 1.04 27.65
C ARG A 237 6.11 0.58 28.15
N ILE A 238 5.94 -0.71 28.44
CA ILE A 238 4.65 -1.28 28.87
C ILE A 238 4.08 -0.66 30.15
N ASP A 239 4.94 -0.19 31.05
CA ASP A 239 4.56 0.41 32.34
C ASP A 239 4.60 1.95 32.34
N ILE A 240 4.93 2.56 31.20
CA ILE A 240 4.98 4.02 31.06
C ILE A 240 3.62 4.51 30.55
N PRO A 241 2.94 5.45 31.22
CA PRO A 241 1.70 6.05 30.72
C PRO A 241 1.86 6.68 29.32
N ASP A 242 0.77 6.78 28.57
CA ASP A 242 0.72 7.39 27.21
C ASP A 242 1.58 6.71 26.14
N LYS A 243 2.03 5.47 26.38
CA LYS A 243 2.82 4.67 25.43
C LYS A 243 2.05 3.56 24.74
N LEU A 244 0.74 3.45 24.97
CA LEU A 244 -0.12 2.41 24.41
C LEU A 244 0.00 2.28 22.89
N HIS A 245 -0.18 3.36 22.14
CA HIS A 245 -0.11 3.32 20.67
C HIS A 245 1.30 2.98 20.16
N GLU A 246 2.34 3.45 20.86
CA GLU A 246 3.72 3.11 20.51
C GLU A 246 3.98 1.61 20.71
N VAL A 247 3.52 1.05 21.82
CA VAL A 247 3.59 -0.40 22.11
C VAL A 247 2.80 -1.21 21.09
N GLU A 248 1.62 -0.76 20.68
CA GLU A 248 0.80 -1.42 19.65
C GLU A 248 1.51 -1.46 18.30
N GLU A 249 2.04 -0.34 17.83
CA GLU A 249 2.73 -0.28 16.54
C GLU A 249 4.04 -1.08 16.53
N LEU A 250 4.81 -1.07 17.62
CA LEU A 250 5.99 -1.93 17.75
C LEU A 250 5.62 -3.41 17.74
N THR A 251 4.59 -3.80 18.50
CA THR A 251 4.12 -5.19 18.56
C THR A 251 3.64 -5.68 17.19
N GLU A 252 2.99 -4.82 16.40
CA GLU A 252 2.59 -5.16 15.04
C GLU A 252 3.81 -5.40 14.12
N ASN A 253 4.89 -4.64 14.27
CA ASN A 253 6.13 -4.88 13.53
C ASN A 253 6.80 -6.20 13.95
N ILE A 254 6.83 -6.53 15.26
CA ILE A 254 7.28 -7.86 15.74
C ILE A 254 6.43 -8.97 15.10
N PHE A 255 5.11 -8.81 15.12
CA PHE A 255 4.19 -9.79 14.54
C PHE A 255 4.48 -10.04 13.06
N ILE A 256 4.67 -8.98 12.27
CA ILE A 256 5.00 -9.09 10.85
C ILE A 256 6.33 -9.82 10.65
N ILE A 257 7.39 -9.41 11.36
CA ILE A 257 8.72 -10.01 11.21
C ILE A 257 8.68 -11.50 11.54
N ILE A 258 8.15 -11.87 12.72
CA ILE A 258 8.07 -13.27 13.13
C ILE A 258 7.21 -14.08 12.18
N THR A 259 6.01 -13.59 11.86
CA THR A 259 5.09 -14.28 10.95
C THR A 259 5.77 -14.58 9.62
N ARG A 260 6.47 -13.59 9.05
CA ARG A 260 7.19 -13.74 7.78
C ARG A 260 8.39 -14.68 7.89
N ILE A 261 9.08 -14.76 9.03
CA ILE A 261 10.18 -15.72 9.26
C ILE A 261 9.62 -17.14 9.36
N THR A 262 8.48 -17.32 10.03
CA THR A 262 7.89 -18.64 10.27
C THR A 262 7.15 -19.20 9.06
N GLU A 263 6.55 -18.33 8.25
CA GLU A 263 5.98 -18.67 6.94
C GLU A 263 7.06 -19.30 6.04
N GLU A 264 6.72 -20.43 5.39
CA GLU A 264 7.55 -20.94 4.29
C GLU A 264 7.79 -19.79 3.30
N ALA A 265 9.04 -19.62 2.87
CA ALA A 265 9.38 -18.59 1.89
C ALA A 265 8.58 -18.77 0.58
N GLY A 266 8.52 -17.68 -0.20
CA GLY A 266 7.62 -17.47 -1.34
C GLY A 266 7.57 -18.56 -2.42
N TYR A 267 6.58 -18.40 -3.31
CA TYR A 267 6.13 -19.28 -4.40
C TYR A 267 5.74 -20.73 -4.06
N GLU A 268 6.42 -21.40 -3.13
CA GLU A 268 6.14 -22.81 -2.81
C GLU A 268 4.73 -23.02 -2.21
N LEU A 269 4.13 -21.99 -1.61
CA LEU A 269 2.78 -22.05 -1.05
C LEU A 269 1.66 -21.61 -2.01
N LYS A 270 1.91 -20.77 -3.01
CA LYS A 270 0.85 -20.43 -3.99
C LYS A 270 0.55 -21.60 -4.91
N GLU A 271 1.52 -22.46 -5.21
CA GLU A 271 1.30 -23.70 -5.97
C GLU A 271 0.51 -24.71 -5.14
N LYS A 272 0.88 -24.98 -3.88
CA LYS A 272 0.18 -25.98 -3.06
C LYS A 272 -1.23 -25.55 -2.63
N GLU A 273 -1.45 -24.26 -2.33
CA GLU A 273 -2.79 -23.78 -1.99
C GLU A 273 -3.71 -23.71 -3.21
N GLN A 274 -3.18 -23.41 -4.41
CA GLN A 274 -3.95 -23.47 -5.65
C GLN A 274 -4.19 -24.90 -6.11
N GLU A 275 -3.20 -25.81 -5.98
CA GLU A 275 -3.35 -27.24 -6.24
C GLU A 275 -4.34 -27.89 -5.28
N ASN A 276 -4.28 -27.59 -3.98
CA ASN A 276 -5.24 -28.10 -3.00
C ASN A 276 -6.64 -27.50 -3.21
N ALA A 277 -6.76 -26.20 -3.49
CA ALA A 277 -8.04 -25.58 -3.84
C ALA A 277 -8.61 -26.12 -5.16
N GLU A 278 -7.76 -26.49 -6.13
CA GLU A 278 -8.16 -27.17 -7.36
C GLU A 278 -8.53 -28.63 -7.14
N TYR A 279 -7.80 -29.35 -6.29
CA TYR A 279 -8.07 -30.75 -5.95
C TYR A 279 -9.40 -30.86 -5.20
N GLU A 280 -9.64 -29.97 -4.23
CA GLU A 280 -10.92 -29.85 -3.52
C GLU A 280 -12.07 -29.45 -4.45
N LYS A 281 -11.83 -28.57 -5.43
CA LYS A 281 -12.83 -28.23 -6.46
C LYS A 281 -13.08 -29.40 -7.42
N LYS A 282 -12.06 -30.20 -7.75
CA LYS A 282 -12.15 -31.40 -8.61
C LYS A 282 -12.86 -32.55 -7.89
N GLU A 283 -12.62 -32.76 -6.60
CA GLU A 283 -13.37 -33.67 -5.72
C GLU A 283 -14.85 -33.26 -5.62
N LYS A 284 -15.13 -31.97 -5.35
CA LYS A 284 -16.51 -31.45 -5.30
C LYS A 284 -17.23 -31.53 -6.65
N LYS A 285 -16.51 -31.44 -7.77
CA LYS A 285 -17.05 -31.61 -9.14
C LYS A 285 -17.18 -33.09 -9.57
N LYS A 286 -16.36 -34.02 -9.07
CA LYS A 286 -16.53 -35.46 -9.32
C LYS A 286 -17.85 -36.02 -8.76
N ASN A 287 -18.44 -35.35 -7.77
CA ASN A 287 -19.75 -35.69 -7.22
C ASN A 287 -20.96 -35.06 -7.95
N LYS A 288 -20.77 -34.33 -9.06
CA LYS A 288 -21.86 -33.83 -9.93
C LYS A 288 -21.48 -33.88 -11.41
N ASN A 289 -22.12 -34.75 -12.18
CA ASN A 289 -21.90 -34.99 -13.61
C ASN A 289 -21.90 -33.74 -14.53
N LYS A 290 -21.00 -33.80 -15.54
CA LYS A 290 -21.00 -33.29 -16.95
C LYS A 290 -21.71 -31.95 -17.23
N THR A 291 -21.09 -30.92 -17.80
CA THR A 291 -20.45 -30.83 -19.14
C THR A 291 -19.49 -29.62 -19.23
N ASP A 292 -18.76 -29.56 -20.35
CA ASP A 292 -17.93 -28.47 -20.90
C ASP A 292 -16.43 -28.42 -20.53
N GLU A 293 -15.66 -29.01 -21.44
CA GLU A 293 -14.26 -28.73 -21.72
C GLU A 293 -14.12 -27.36 -22.40
N SER A 294 -13.42 -26.43 -21.75
CA SER A 294 -12.55 -25.43 -22.37
C SER A 294 -12.08 -24.40 -21.33
N SER A 295 -10.97 -24.70 -20.65
CA SER A 295 -10.03 -23.68 -20.17
C SER A 295 -8.75 -24.38 -19.71
N LYS A 296 -7.79 -24.52 -20.62
CA LYS A 296 -6.41 -24.81 -20.26
C LYS A 296 -5.85 -23.56 -19.57
N ILE A 297 -5.82 -23.59 -18.24
CA ILE A 297 -5.10 -22.60 -17.43
C ILE A 297 -3.61 -22.79 -17.77
N LYS A 298 -2.96 -21.75 -18.31
CA LYS A 298 -1.52 -21.74 -18.55
C LYS A 298 -0.82 -21.79 -17.19
N HIS A 299 0.08 -22.75 -17.00
CA HIS A 299 1.00 -22.75 -15.87
C HIS A 299 1.77 -21.42 -15.82
N ARG A 300 1.92 -20.85 -14.62
CA ARG A 300 2.64 -19.60 -14.40
C ARG A 300 4.14 -19.89 -14.55
N GLU A 301 4.71 -19.56 -15.71
CA GLU A 301 6.14 -19.69 -15.96
C GLU A 301 6.89 -18.60 -15.16
N ILE A 302 7.44 -18.98 -14.00
CA ILE A 302 8.38 -18.14 -13.25
C ILE A 302 9.66 -18.00 -14.07
N SER A 303 10.19 -16.78 -14.20
CA SER A 303 11.43 -16.52 -14.97
C SER A 303 12.61 -17.36 -14.47
N GLY A 304 13.49 -17.75 -15.40
CA GLY A 304 14.71 -18.50 -15.10
C GLY A 304 15.62 -17.80 -14.09
N ALA A 305 15.81 -16.47 -14.17
CA ALA A 305 16.65 -15.77 -13.19
C ALA A 305 16.07 -15.79 -11.78
N ILE A 306 14.73 -15.66 -11.65
CA ILE A 306 14.07 -15.73 -10.34
C ILE A 306 14.36 -17.09 -9.68
N LYS A 307 14.17 -18.19 -10.43
CA LYS A 307 14.47 -19.54 -9.93
C LYS A 307 15.93 -19.68 -9.54
N SER A 308 16.84 -19.24 -10.42
CA SER A 308 18.29 -19.30 -10.15
C SER A 308 18.69 -18.54 -8.89
N VAL A 309 18.09 -17.37 -8.63
CA VAL A 309 18.37 -16.61 -7.42
C VAL A 309 17.87 -17.35 -6.18
N LEU A 310 16.64 -17.87 -6.21
CA LEU A 310 16.04 -18.58 -5.08
C LEU A 310 16.78 -19.89 -4.76
N GLU A 311 17.15 -20.66 -5.77
CA GLU A 311 17.92 -21.91 -5.62
C GLU A 311 19.33 -21.67 -5.06
N SER A 312 19.90 -20.48 -5.27
CA SER A 312 21.20 -20.11 -4.70
C SER A 312 21.16 -19.72 -3.23
N CYS A 313 19.96 -19.47 -2.68
CA CYS A 313 19.81 -18.97 -1.32
C CYS A 313 20.06 -20.05 -0.27
N LYS A 314 20.79 -19.71 0.78
CA LYS A 314 21.16 -20.57 1.91
C LYS A 314 20.14 -20.52 3.04
N TYR A 315 19.31 -19.48 3.09
CA TYR A 315 18.26 -19.33 4.09
C TYR A 315 17.46 -20.63 4.27
N ASN A 316 17.49 -21.16 5.49
CA ASN A 316 16.73 -22.33 5.87
C ASN A 316 16.10 -22.11 7.24
N ARG A 317 14.78 -21.95 7.26
CA ARG A 317 14.04 -21.69 8.51
C ARG A 317 14.24 -22.79 9.56
N THR A 318 14.37 -24.05 9.16
CA THR A 318 14.52 -25.19 10.09
C THR A 318 15.88 -25.14 10.77
N VAL A 319 16.92 -24.72 10.04
CA VAL A 319 18.25 -24.46 10.62
C VAL A 319 18.20 -23.25 11.54
N LEU A 320 17.54 -22.17 11.10
CA LEU A 320 17.35 -20.95 11.90
C LEU A 320 16.65 -21.25 13.24
N PHE A 321 15.61 -22.09 13.25
CA PHE A 321 14.89 -22.45 14.48
C PHE A 321 15.75 -23.21 15.51
N ARG A 322 16.86 -23.81 15.08
CA ARG A 322 17.79 -24.52 15.98
C ARG A 322 18.86 -23.61 16.59
N THR A 323 18.93 -22.35 16.15
CA THR A 323 19.90 -21.39 16.68
C THR A 323 19.53 -20.93 18.10
N SER A 324 20.53 -20.68 18.93
CA SER A 324 20.34 -20.17 20.29
C SER A 324 19.64 -18.81 20.31
N GLU A 325 19.90 -18.00 19.30
CA GLU A 325 19.37 -16.66 19.11
C GLU A 325 17.87 -16.72 18.84
N TRP A 326 17.42 -17.65 17.99
CA TRP A 326 15.99 -17.91 17.80
C TRP A 326 15.32 -18.34 19.11
N GLN A 327 15.93 -19.28 19.83
CA GLN A 327 15.37 -19.77 21.10
C GLN A 327 15.22 -18.65 22.14
N ASN A 328 16.21 -17.75 22.23
CA ASN A 328 16.12 -16.55 23.08
C ASN A 328 14.97 -15.62 22.67
N ILE A 329 14.81 -15.36 21.36
CA ILE A 329 13.67 -14.60 20.84
C ILE A 329 12.35 -15.26 21.23
N VAL A 330 12.21 -16.57 21.04
CA VAL A 330 10.99 -17.31 21.41
C VAL A 330 10.73 -17.21 22.92
N GLU A 331 11.75 -17.33 23.77
CA GLU A 331 11.60 -17.19 25.23
C GLU A 331 11.10 -15.80 25.63
N LYS A 332 11.66 -14.74 25.03
CA LYS A 332 11.19 -13.36 25.24
C LYS A 332 9.73 -13.20 24.80
N LEU A 333 9.37 -13.71 23.61
CA LEU A 333 7.99 -13.65 23.09
C LEU A 333 7.02 -14.47 23.94
N GLN A 334 7.44 -15.61 24.46
CA GLN A 334 6.65 -16.43 25.37
C GLN A 334 6.41 -15.68 26.69
N THR A 335 7.40 -14.94 27.19
CA THR A 335 7.21 -14.06 28.35
C THR A 335 6.20 -12.96 28.03
N SER A 336 6.35 -12.28 26.90
CA SER A 336 5.40 -11.24 26.46
C SER A 336 3.97 -11.75 26.23
N SER A 337 3.81 -13.01 25.81
CA SER A 337 2.48 -13.64 25.63
C SER A 337 1.70 -13.84 26.94
N LYS A 338 2.38 -13.75 28.08
CA LYS A 338 1.80 -13.88 29.43
C LYS A 338 1.41 -12.54 30.05
N TYR A 339 1.68 -11.41 29.39
CA TYR A 339 1.29 -10.10 29.90
C TYR A 339 -0.21 -9.98 30.13
N VAL A 340 -0.57 -9.23 31.17
CA VAL A 340 -1.96 -8.94 31.53
C VAL A 340 -2.22 -7.46 31.33
N ALA A 341 -3.19 -7.12 30.47
CA ALA A 341 -3.51 -5.73 30.13
C ALA A 341 -3.94 -4.87 31.34
N LYS A 342 -4.40 -5.49 32.43
CA LYS A 342 -4.74 -4.79 33.69
C LYS A 342 -3.53 -4.45 34.55
N GLU A 343 -2.40 -5.14 34.35
CA GLU A 343 -1.18 -4.98 35.15
C GLU A 343 -0.24 -3.94 34.56
N HIS A 344 -0.32 -3.70 33.25
CA HIS A 344 0.57 -2.79 32.52
C HIS A 344 -0.23 -1.69 31.82
N VAL A 345 0.04 -0.43 32.15
CA VAL A 345 -0.74 0.74 31.71
C VAL A 345 -0.76 0.95 30.19
N SER A 346 0.30 0.52 29.49
CA SER A 346 0.45 0.68 28.04
C SER A 346 0.28 -0.61 27.26
N ILE A 347 -0.27 -1.66 27.88
CA ILE A 347 -0.65 -2.90 27.18
C ILE A 347 -2.16 -2.94 26.99
N SER A 348 -2.59 -3.00 25.73
CA SER A 348 -3.98 -3.28 25.39
C SER A 348 -4.25 -4.78 25.27
N SER A 349 -5.52 -5.19 25.37
CA SER A 349 -5.92 -6.58 25.08
C SER A 349 -5.46 -7.01 23.68
N ARG A 350 -5.45 -6.09 22.70
CA ARG A 350 -4.99 -6.33 21.34
C ARG A 350 -3.52 -6.76 21.32
N VAL A 351 -2.64 -6.07 22.06
CA VAL A 351 -1.22 -6.43 22.19
C VAL A 351 -1.06 -7.85 22.75
N VAL A 352 -1.80 -8.19 23.80
CA VAL A 352 -1.76 -9.54 24.41
C VAL A 352 -2.21 -10.61 23.40
N PHE A 353 -3.31 -10.38 22.67
CA PHE A 353 -3.75 -11.30 21.63
C PHE A 353 -2.75 -11.41 20.48
N ARG A 354 -2.10 -10.31 20.08
CA ARG A 354 -1.03 -10.35 19.09
C ARG A 354 0.12 -11.26 19.52
N TYR A 355 0.60 -11.15 20.76
CA TYR A 355 1.63 -12.07 21.24
C TYR A 355 1.18 -13.53 21.26
N LYS A 356 -0.10 -13.80 21.55
CA LYS A 356 -0.65 -15.17 21.43
C LYS A 356 -0.66 -15.65 19.98
N ASP A 357 -1.11 -14.82 19.04
CA ASP A 357 -1.07 -15.12 17.60
C ASP A 357 0.37 -15.40 17.12
N ILE A 358 1.35 -14.64 17.61
CA ILE A 358 2.77 -14.87 17.34
C ILE A 358 3.18 -16.27 17.79
N MET A 359 2.88 -16.64 19.04
CA MET A 359 3.25 -17.95 19.58
C MET A 359 2.55 -19.11 18.86
N ASP A 360 1.27 -18.93 18.51
CA ASP A 360 0.51 -19.90 17.74
C ASP A 360 1.09 -20.07 16.34
N ASN A 361 1.54 -18.99 15.70
CA ASN A 361 2.20 -19.02 14.39
C ASN A 361 3.54 -19.76 14.44
N ILE A 362 4.39 -19.45 15.42
CA ILE A 362 5.65 -20.16 15.67
C ILE A 362 5.39 -21.66 15.85
N LYS A 363 4.41 -22.01 16.70
CA LYS A 363 4.06 -23.42 16.97
C LYS A 363 3.57 -24.14 15.72
N LYS A 364 2.66 -23.53 14.96
CA LYS A 364 2.08 -24.11 13.73
C LYS A 364 3.16 -24.41 12.68
N ASN A 365 4.19 -23.58 12.61
CA ASN A 365 5.26 -23.70 11.63
C ASN A 365 6.51 -24.44 12.15
N GLY A 366 6.43 -25.11 13.30
CA GLY A 366 7.53 -25.93 13.83
C GLY A 366 8.72 -25.13 14.38
N GLY A 367 8.50 -23.85 14.71
CA GLY A 367 9.50 -22.98 15.33
C GLY A 367 9.65 -23.15 16.85
N LEU A 368 8.83 -24.00 17.47
CA LEU A 368 9.03 -24.48 18.84
C LEU A 368 9.78 -25.82 18.77
N SER A 369 10.96 -25.87 19.40
CA SER A 369 11.76 -27.09 19.56
C SER A 369 11.33 -27.91 20.77
#